data_AF-A0A821WQL4-F1
#
_entry.id   AF-A0A821WQL4-F1
#
_cell.length_a   1.000
_cell.length_b   1.000
_cell.length_c   1.000
_cell.angle_alpha   90.00
_cell.angle_beta   90.00
_cell.angle_gamma   90.00
#
_symmetry.space_group_name_H-M   'P 1'
#
loop_
_entity.id
_entity.type
_entity.pdbx_description
1 polymer ?
#
loop_
_entity_poly.entity_id
_entity_poly.type
_entity_poly.pdbx_seq_one_letter_code
_entity_poly.pdbx_strand_id
1 'polypeptide(L)'
;MTLNTLPSYYSSQFLETRHLLTNHLLDHQEKSQLSTLLAQFSQLFDNSRHNISNIVVENVFNTVPHTPPSFRPHRNPHHREETQRLIEEFLEAGIIQESNSPYAAPAFIVPRKDNRPGRLVVDYRALNKITVPDASPLPHTEDLLQELG
;
A
#
# COMPACT_ATOMS: atom_id res chain seq x y z
N MET A 1 17.87 -16.88 12.64
CA MET A 1 16.75 -17.36 11.81
C MET A 1 15.57 -17.62 12.73
N THR A 2 14.81 -16.57 13.03
CA THR A 2 13.59 -16.67 13.83
C THR A 2 12.42 -16.87 12.88
N LEU A 3 11.70 -17.98 13.07
CA LEU A 3 10.44 -18.25 12.40
C LEU A 3 9.47 -17.10 12.75
N ASN A 4 9.07 -16.33 11.74
CA ASN A 4 8.04 -15.30 11.87
C ASN A 4 6.70 -15.99 12.12
N THR A 5 6.40 -16.25 13.39
CA THR A 5 5.04 -16.54 13.83
C THR A 5 4.21 -15.28 13.65
N LEU A 6 3.29 -15.32 12.68
CA LEU A 6 2.28 -14.28 12.49
C LEU A 6 1.51 -14.09 13.82
N PRO A 7 1.27 -12.85 14.29
CA PRO A 7 0.50 -12.61 15.51
C PRO A 7 -0.88 -13.27 15.44
N SER A 8 -1.35 -13.82 16.57
CA SER A 8 -2.58 -14.63 16.65
C SER A 8 -3.84 -13.93 16.13
N TYR A 9 -3.85 -12.59 16.12
CA TYR A 9 -4.93 -11.76 15.58
C TYR A 9 -5.14 -11.92 14.06
N TYR A 10 -4.10 -12.32 13.31
CA TYR A 10 -4.16 -12.44 11.84
C TYR A 10 -4.84 -13.73 11.33
N SER A 11 -5.03 -14.74 12.19
CA SER A 11 -5.56 -16.05 11.78
C SER A 11 -7.09 -16.09 11.62
N SER A 12 -7.83 -15.28 12.37
CA SER A 12 -9.31 -15.29 12.38
C SER A 12 -9.91 -14.65 11.14
N GLN A 13 -9.34 -13.54 10.67
CA GLN A 13 -9.81 -12.81 9.48
C GLN A 13 -9.65 -13.64 8.20
N PHE A 14 -8.59 -14.44 8.09
CA PHE A 14 -8.38 -15.33 6.95
C PHE A 14 -9.43 -16.46 6.91
N LEU A 15 -9.74 -17.08 8.05
CA LEU A 15 -10.76 -18.14 8.12
C LEU A 15 -12.17 -17.60 7.80
N GLU A 16 -12.50 -16.40 8.28
CA GLU A 16 -13.76 -15.73 7.99
C GLU A 16 -13.88 -15.35 6.50
N THR A 17 -12.80 -14.83 5.91
CA THR A 17 -12.73 -14.49 4.48
C THR A 17 -12.87 -15.73 3.59
N ARG A 18 -12.24 -16.86 3.96
CA ARG A 18 -12.38 -18.12 3.23
C ARG A 18 -13.81 -18.66 3.23
N HIS A 19 -14.51 -18.52 4.36
CA HIS A 19 -15.90 -18.91 4.46
C HIS A 19 -16.76 -18.04 3.52
N LEU A 20 -16.59 -16.72 3.55
CA LEU A 20 -17.30 -15.79 2.64
C LEU A 20 -17.06 -16.10 1.15
N LEU A 21 -15.82 -16.42 0.78
CA LEU A 21 -15.44 -16.77 -0.60
C LEU A 21 -16.00 -18.10 -1.09
N THR A 22 -16.40 -19.00 -0.19
CA THR A 22 -16.86 -20.36 -0.55
C THR A 22 -18.34 -20.60 -0.31
N ASN A 23 -19.05 -19.67 0.33
CA ASN A 23 -20.45 -19.84 0.72
C ASN A 23 -21.47 -19.78 -0.41
N HIS A 24 -21.14 -19.08 -1.50
CA HIS A 24 -22.03 -18.96 -2.65
C HIS A 24 -21.95 -20.18 -3.59
N LEU A 25 -20.96 -21.05 -3.41
CA LEU A 25 -20.80 -22.27 -4.18
C LEU A 25 -21.69 -23.37 -3.60
N LEU A 26 -22.67 -23.81 -4.41
CA LEU A 26 -23.62 -24.85 -4.04
C LEU A 26 -23.08 -26.25 -4.33
N ASP A 27 -22.16 -26.39 -5.29
CA ASP A 27 -21.50 -27.67 -5.57
C ASP A 27 -20.38 -27.93 -4.54
N HIS A 28 -20.47 -29.09 -3.89
CA HIS A 28 -19.49 -29.56 -2.93
C HIS A 28 -18.12 -29.83 -3.57
N GLN A 29 -18.06 -30.25 -4.84
CA GLN A 29 -16.80 -30.51 -5.53
C GLN A 29 -16.06 -29.21 -5.83
N GLU A 30 -16.74 -28.22 -6.42
CA GLU A 30 -16.19 -26.88 -6.64
C GLU A 30 -15.73 -26.22 -5.33
N LYS A 31 -16.54 -26.33 -4.27
CA LYS A 31 -16.21 -25.80 -2.95
C LYS A 31 -14.94 -26.42 -2.37
N SER A 32 -14.76 -27.73 -2.57
CA SER A 32 -13.56 -28.45 -2.14
C SER A 32 -12.33 -28.00 -2.94
N GLN A 33 -12.44 -27.91 -4.27
CA GLN A 33 -11.35 -27.47 -5.14
C GLN A 33 -10.89 -26.05 -4.81
N LEU A 34 -11.82 -25.10 -4.68
CA LEU A 34 -11.49 -23.72 -4.31
C LEU A 34 -10.86 -23.64 -2.91
N SER A 35 -11.38 -24.42 -1.95
CA SER A 35 -10.81 -24.47 -0.60
C SER A 35 -9.36 -24.94 -0.62
N THR A 36 -9.06 -26.00 -1.38
CA THR A 36 -7.70 -26.51 -1.55
C THR A 36 -6.79 -25.44 -2.17
N LEU A 37 -7.24 -24.76 -3.22
CA LEU A 37 -6.48 -23.71 -3.89
C LEU A 37 -6.16 -22.53 -2.97
N LEU A 38 -7.16 -22.02 -2.24
CA LEU A 38 -6.99 -20.93 -1.29
C LEU A 38 -6.02 -21.32 -0.16
N ALA A 39 -5.97 -22.61 0.22
CA ALA A 39 -5.04 -23.08 1.25
C ALA A 39 -3.61 -23.13 0.69
N GLN A 40 -3.46 -23.69 -0.51
CA GLN A 40 -2.19 -23.79 -1.23
C GLN A 40 -1.53 -22.42 -1.45
N PHE A 41 -2.32 -21.41 -1.84
CA PHE A 41 -1.83 -20.07 -2.16
C PHE A 41 -2.13 -19.04 -1.06
N SER A 42 -2.36 -19.50 0.18
CA SER A 42 -2.71 -18.63 1.31
C SER A 42 -1.75 -17.45 1.52
N GLN A 43 -0.46 -17.66 1.27
CA GLN A 43 0.61 -16.67 1.36
C GLN A 43 0.55 -15.54 0.31
N LEU A 44 -0.20 -15.70 -0.80
CA LEU A 44 -0.35 -14.65 -1.81
C LEU A 44 -1.36 -13.58 -1.40
N PHE A 45 -2.22 -13.90 -0.43
CA PHE A 45 -3.25 -12.98 0.04
C PHE A 45 -2.71 -12.14 1.18
N ASP A 46 -2.59 -10.84 0.92
CA ASP A 46 -2.29 -9.89 1.96
C ASP A 46 -3.58 -9.56 2.75
N ASN A 47 -3.60 -9.96 4.01
CA ASN A 47 -4.67 -9.63 4.95
C ASN A 47 -4.24 -8.54 5.94
N SER A 48 -3.09 -7.92 5.74
CA SER A 48 -2.63 -6.81 6.56
C SER A 48 -3.47 -5.57 6.27
N ARG A 49 -3.65 -4.73 7.31
CA ARG A 49 -4.41 -3.48 7.20
C ARG A 49 -3.85 -2.54 6.11
N HIS A 50 -2.55 -2.62 5.85
CA HIS A 50 -1.82 -1.69 4.99
C HIS A 50 -1.40 -2.27 3.64
N ASN A 51 -1.71 -3.55 3.39
CA ASN A 51 -1.29 -4.27 2.19
C ASN A 51 0.23 -4.16 1.92
N ILE A 52 1.05 -4.38 2.96
CA ILE A 52 2.51 -4.26 2.86
C ILE A 52 3.08 -5.57 2.36
N SER A 53 3.68 -5.52 1.16
CA SER A 53 4.40 -6.66 0.60
C SER A 53 5.67 -6.97 1.40
N ASN A 54 5.98 -8.26 1.53
CA ASN A 54 7.27 -8.73 2.08
C ASN A 54 8.43 -8.65 1.07
N ILE A 55 8.18 -8.15 -0.14
CA ILE A 55 9.19 -8.02 -1.19
C ILE A 55 9.94 -6.71 -0.98
N VAL A 56 11.24 -6.80 -0.75
CA VAL A 56 12.14 -5.64 -0.71
C VAL A 56 12.58 -5.32 -2.14
N VAL A 57 12.14 -4.17 -2.65
CA VAL A 57 12.61 -3.62 -3.92
C VAL A 57 13.32 -2.31 -3.64
N GLU A 58 14.56 -2.18 -4.12
CA GLU A 58 15.28 -0.92 -4.08
C GLU A 58 14.73 0.01 -5.16
N ASN A 59 14.08 1.10 -4.74
CA ASN A 59 13.60 2.14 -5.64
C ASN A 59 14.63 3.27 -5.72
N VAL A 60 15.28 3.40 -6.87
CA VAL A 60 16.24 4.47 -7.16
C VAL A 60 15.57 5.54 -8.01
N PHE A 61 15.53 6.77 -7.51
CA PHE A 61 15.00 7.92 -8.23
C PHE A 61 16.15 8.78 -8.75
N ASN A 62 16.38 8.76 -10.06
CA ASN A 62 17.40 9.59 -10.70
C ASN A 62 16.93 11.06 -10.73
N THR A 63 17.80 12.00 -10.35
CA THR A 63 17.51 13.44 -10.42
C THR A 63 18.53 14.18 -11.29
N VAL A 64 18.13 15.32 -11.84
CA VAL A 64 19.05 16.28 -12.47
C VAL A 64 19.85 17.02 -11.39
N PRO A 65 20.96 17.72 -11.68
CA PRO A 65 21.62 18.57 -10.68
C PRO A 65 20.67 19.66 -10.13
N HIS A 66 20.51 19.72 -8.81
CA HIS A 66 19.62 20.68 -8.15
C HIS A 66 20.03 20.93 -6.68
N THR A 67 19.42 21.94 -6.06
CA THR A 67 19.41 22.10 -4.58
C THR A 67 18.27 21.27 -3.99
N PRO A 68 18.45 20.57 -2.85
CA PRO A 68 17.38 19.77 -2.25
C PRO A 68 16.12 20.62 -1.94
N PRO A 69 14.94 20.28 -2.49
CA PRO A 69 13.70 20.94 -2.12
C PRO A 69 13.36 20.67 -0.66
N SER A 70 13.20 21.74 0.12
CA SER A 70 12.78 21.68 1.52
C SER A 70 11.66 22.68 1.78
N PHE A 71 10.47 22.15 2.04
CA PHE A 71 9.26 22.94 2.27
C PHE A 71 8.74 22.73 3.68
N ARG A 72 8.18 23.80 4.26
CA ARG A 72 7.52 23.72 5.56
C ARG A 72 6.20 22.95 5.43
N PRO A 73 5.83 22.13 6.43
CA PRO A 73 4.50 21.50 6.48
C PRO A 73 3.38 22.53 6.35
N HIS A 74 2.27 22.14 5.72
CA HIS A 74 1.10 23.00 5.64
C HIS A 74 0.50 23.24 7.03
N ARG A 75 0.11 24.49 7.31
CA ARG A 75 -0.57 24.82 8.56
C ARG A 75 -2.02 24.33 8.47
N ASN A 76 -2.30 23.16 9.04
CA ASN A 76 -3.64 22.60 9.10
C ASN A 76 -4.03 22.24 10.54
N PRO A 77 -4.68 23.16 11.29
CA PRO A 77 -5.06 22.91 12.67
C PRO A 77 -6.17 21.86 12.81
N HIS A 78 -7.04 21.71 11.80
CA HIS A 78 -8.20 20.82 11.88
C HIS A 78 -7.85 19.33 11.76
N HIS A 79 -6.74 19.02 11.09
CA HIS A 79 -6.32 17.63 10.82
C HIS A 79 -5.05 17.23 11.55
N ARG A 80 -4.60 18.02 12.54
CA ARG A 80 -3.34 17.77 13.23
C ARG A 80 -3.33 16.43 13.98
N GLU A 81 -4.39 16.15 14.73
CA GLU A 81 -4.51 14.90 15.49
C GLU A 81 -4.61 13.68 14.58
N GLU A 82 -5.40 13.78 13.51
CA GLU A 82 -5.53 12.73 12.50
C GLU A 82 -4.19 12.47 11.78
N THR A 83 -3.45 13.53 11.44
CA THR A 83 -2.12 13.42 10.83
C THR A 83 -1.16 12.70 11.75
N GLN A 84 -1.11 13.09 13.04
CA GLN A 84 -0.23 12.48 14.02
C GLN A 84 -0.54 10.98 14.18
N ARG A 85 -1.83 10.64 14.31
CA ARG A 85 -2.28 9.25 14.42
C ARG A 85 -1.85 8.40 13.22
N LEU A 86 -1.99 8.93 11.99
CA LEU A 86 -1.59 8.21 10.78
C LEU A 86 -0.07 8.05 10.68
N ILE A 87 0.70 9.04 11.13
CA ILE A 87 2.17 8.95 11.18
C ILE A 87 2.61 7.86 12.16
N GLU A 88 2.03 7.82 13.36
CA GLU A 88 2.31 6.77 14.36
C GLU A 88 1.95 5.38 13.82
N GLU A 89 0.76 5.24 13.20
CA GLU A 89 0.32 4.00 12.56
C GLU A 89 1.30 3.54 11.46
N PHE A 90 1.79 4.46 10.63
CA PHE A 90 2.75 4.13 9.57
C PHE A 90 4.16 3.83 10.08
N LEU A 91 4.58 4.44 11.20
CA LEU A 91 5.83 4.12 11.88
C LEU A 91 5.77 2.72 12.49
N GLU A 92 4.68 2.39 13.20
CA GLU A 92 4.46 1.06 13.77
C GLU A 92 4.37 -0.03 12.69
N ALA A 93 3.75 0.29 11.55
CA ALA A 93 3.65 -0.61 10.41
C ALA A 93 4.96 -0.73 9.60
N GLY A 94 5.98 0.09 9.88
CA GLY A 94 7.25 0.10 9.15
C GLY A 94 7.17 0.66 7.71
N ILE A 95 6.12 1.41 7.38
CA ILE A 95 5.95 2.04 6.06
C ILE A 95 6.85 3.27 5.93
N ILE A 96 7.04 3.99 7.03
CA ILE A 96 7.89 5.17 7.12
C ILE A 96 8.88 5.02 8.28
N GLN A 97 9.91 5.86 8.27
CA GLN A 97 10.88 5.96 9.35
C GLN A 97 11.28 7.42 9.57
N GLU A 98 11.79 7.72 10.77
CA GLU A 98 12.42 9.01 11.02
C GLU A 98 13.66 9.20 10.13
N SER A 99 13.88 10.43 9.66
CA SER A 99 15.01 10.73 8.77
C SER A 99 15.58 12.13 9.03
N ASN A 100 16.88 12.27 8.81
CA ASN A 100 17.60 13.55 8.82
C ASN A 100 17.92 13.97 7.36
N SER A 101 16.89 14.09 6.53
CA SER A 101 17.02 14.39 5.11
C SER A 101 17.12 15.89 4.83
N PRO A 102 17.96 16.34 3.87
CA PRO A 102 17.92 17.70 3.37
C PRO A 102 16.68 17.98 2.50
N TYR A 103 15.93 16.93 2.12
CA TYR A 103 14.67 17.03 1.38
C TYR A 103 13.49 17.03 2.35
N ALA A 104 12.52 17.91 2.11
CA ALA A 104 11.26 17.91 2.86
C ALA A 104 10.10 18.31 1.96
N ALA A 105 9.07 17.47 1.93
CA ALA A 105 7.81 17.72 1.24
C ALA A 105 6.68 17.85 2.27
N PRO A 106 5.74 18.79 2.09
CA PRO A 106 4.63 18.94 3.01
C PRO A 106 3.61 17.80 2.79
N ALA A 107 2.95 17.39 3.86
CA ALA A 107 1.85 16.43 3.80
C ALA A 107 0.56 17.06 4.32
N PHE A 108 -0.59 16.56 3.86
CA PHE A 108 -1.92 17.00 4.27
C PHE A 108 -2.93 15.86 4.17
N ILE A 109 -4.06 16.02 4.87
CA ILE A 109 -5.16 15.05 4.84
C ILE A 109 -6.14 15.43 3.73
N VAL A 110 -6.51 14.43 2.92
CA VAL A 110 -7.64 14.51 2.00
C VAL A 110 -8.80 13.70 2.57
N PRO A 111 -9.97 14.32 2.84
CA PRO A 111 -11.12 13.63 3.42
C PRO A 111 -11.67 12.58 2.46
N ARG A 112 -12.14 11.47 3.02
CA ARG A 112 -12.89 10.45 2.27
C ARG A 112 -14.38 10.63 2.50
N LYS A 113 -15.18 10.16 1.53
CA LYS A 113 -16.66 10.24 1.59
C LYS A 113 -17.29 9.16 2.48
N ASP A 114 -16.56 8.12 2.86
CA ASP A 114 -17.07 6.87 3.44
C ASP A 114 -16.90 6.77 4.97
N ASN A 115 -16.85 7.91 5.69
CA ASN A 115 -16.58 7.98 7.14
C ASN A 115 -15.29 7.27 7.59
N ARG A 116 -14.40 6.90 6.66
CA ARG A 116 -13.08 6.34 6.96
C ARG A 116 -12.07 7.47 7.19
N PRO A 117 -10.97 7.19 7.92
CA PRO A 117 -9.87 8.14 8.06
C PRO A 117 -9.44 8.70 6.71
N GLY A 118 -9.15 10.00 6.67
CA GLY A 118 -8.65 10.67 5.48
C GLY A 118 -7.34 10.08 4.99
N ARG A 119 -6.97 10.40 3.75
CA ARG A 119 -5.70 9.96 3.17
C ARG A 119 -4.62 10.97 3.51
N LEU A 120 -3.53 10.51 4.12
CA LEU A 120 -2.30 11.30 4.20
C LEU A 120 -1.68 11.38 2.80
N VAL A 121 -1.60 12.58 2.25
CA VAL A 121 -1.06 12.84 0.91
C VAL A 121 0.16 13.73 1.04
N VAL A 122 1.27 13.30 0.45
CA VAL A 122 2.53 14.06 0.41
C VAL A 122 2.63 14.80 -0.93
N ASP A 123 2.92 16.09 -0.89
CA ASP A 123 3.07 16.91 -2.09
C ASP A 123 4.48 16.79 -2.68
N TYR A 124 4.66 15.78 -3.54
CA TYR A 124 5.91 15.57 -4.25
C TYR A 124 6.09 16.42 -5.51
N ARG A 125 5.25 17.43 -5.78
CA ARG A 125 5.33 18.20 -7.04
C ARG A 125 6.71 18.84 -7.29
N ALA A 126 7.37 19.34 -6.24
CA ALA A 126 8.70 19.91 -6.37
C ALA A 126 9.78 18.85 -6.64
N LEU A 127 9.66 17.68 -6.01
CA LEU A 127 10.54 16.53 -6.23
C LEU A 127 10.34 15.97 -7.65
N ASN A 128 9.11 15.79 -8.09
CA ASN A 128 8.79 15.26 -9.43
C ASN A 128 9.32 16.13 -10.57
N LYS A 129 9.54 17.44 -10.36
CA LYS A 129 10.11 18.35 -11.38
C LYS A 129 11.61 18.13 -11.60
N ILE A 130 12.31 17.61 -10.61
CA ILE A 130 13.76 17.36 -10.65
C ILE A 130 14.09 15.89 -10.88
N THR A 131 13.13 14.99 -10.70
CA THR A 131 13.25 13.57 -11.01
C THR A 131 13.23 13.34 -12.53
N VAL A 132 14.19 12.57 -13.03
CA VAL A 132 14.21 12.10 -14.43
C VAL A 132 13.06 11.09 -14.62
N PRO A 133 12.13 11.32 -15.55
CA PRO A 133 11.02 10.40 -15.78
C PRO A 133 11.51 9.03 -16.26
N ASP A 134 11.07 7.98 -15.58
CA ASP A 134 11.22 6.60 -16.05
C ASP A 134 10.03 6.25 -16.96
N ALA A 135 10.16 6.58 -18.25
CA ALA A 135 9.12 6.39 -19.23
C ALA A 135 9.14 4.95 -19.77
N SER A 136 8.66 4.00 -18.98
CA SER A 136 8.29 2.68 -19.49
C SER A 136 6.86 2.74 -20.04
N PRO A 137 6.65 2.54 -21.36
CA PRO A 137 5.31 2.60 -21.93
C PRO A 137 4.49 1.43 -21.42
N LEU A 138 3.39 1.74 -20.72
CA LEU A 138 2.36 0.74 -20.46
C LEU A 138 1.66 0.41 -21.79
N PRO A 139 1.44 -0.87 -22.12
CA PRO A 139 0.71 -1.26 -23.32
C PRO A 139 -0.72 -0.71 -23.27
N HIS A 140 -1.30 -0.41 -24.44
CA HIS A 140 -2.69 -0.01 -24.48
C HIS A 140 -3.59 -1.19 -24.13
N THR A 141 -4.71 -0.91 -23.46
CA THR A 141 -5.67 -1.95 -23.06
C THR A 141 -6.19 -2.74 -24.28
N GLU A 142 -6.35 -2.09 -25.43
CA GLU A 142 -6.79 -2.75 -26.68
C GLU A 142 -5.76 -3.75 -27.20
N ASP A 143 -4.48 -3.40 -27.17
CA ASP A 143 -3.38 -4.28 -27.59
C ASP A 143 -3.37 -5.56 -26.72
N LEU A 144 -3.51 -5.40 -25.40
CA LEU A 144 -3.57 -6.52 -24.45
C LEU A 144 -4.78 -7.44 -24.69
N LEU A 145 -5.92 -6.87 -25.10
CA LEU A 145 -7.12 -7.64 -25.38
C LEU A 145 -7.01 -8.44 -26.68
N GLN A 146 -6.29 -7.91 -27.68
CA GLN A 146 -6.09 -8.60 -28.95
C GLN A 146 -5.21 -9.85 -28.80
N GLU A 147 -4.28 -9.89 -27.84
CA GLU A 147 -3.44 -11.07 -27.57
C GLU A 147 -4.21 -12.25 -26.96
N LEU A 148 -5.41 -12.02 -26.42
CA LEU A 148 -6.25 -13.03 -25.77
C LEU A 148 -7.26 -13.72 -26.72
N GLY A 149 -7.40 -13.22 -27.96
CA GLY A 149 -8.34 -13.72 -28.96
C GLY A 149 -7.70 -14.61 -30.02
#